data_AF-A0A2U3AMD1-F1
#
_entry.id   AF-A0A2U3AMD1-F1
#
_cell.length_a   1.000
_cell.length_b   1.000
_cell.length_c   1.000
_cell.angle_alpha   90.00
_cell.angle_beta   90.00
_cell.angle_gamma   90.00
#
_symmetry.space_group_name_H-M   'P 1'
#
loop_
_entity.id
_entity.type
_entity.pdbx_description
1 polymer ?
#
loop_
_entity_poly.entity_id
_entity_poly.type
_entity_poly.pdbx_seq_one_letter_code
_entity_poly.pdbx_strand_id
1 'polypeptide(L)'
;MKKVALACMIAMLFIAGCEKKHEKAYTEQIELAFFAISQEKFNKASGYFKIAEKIEPDDEDVQLYMKQLSYIIQANKRKHAGDIEDAVHYLNEAIAMPNGSSRITEKARATKEKILLL
;
A
#
# COMPACT_ATOMS: atom_id res chain seq x y z
N MET A 1 -1.35 39.02 38.05
CA MET A 1 -1.32 38.72 36.59
C MET A 1 -0.09 37.91 36.13
N LYS A 2 0.66 37.22 37.02
CA LYS A 2 1.87 36.46 36.63
C LYS A 2 1.71 34.92 36.62
N LYS A 3 0.57 34.40 37.09
CA LYS A 3 0.34 32.94 37.24
C LYS A 3 -0.43 32.30 36.06
N VAL A 4 -0.94 33.10 35.13
CA VAL A 4 -1.76 32.62 34.00
C VAL A 4 -0.88 32.25 32.79
N ALA A 5 0.31 32.86 32.65
CA ALA A 5 1.19 32.62 31.51
C ALA A 5 1.86 31.22 31.50
N LEU A 6 2.00 30.56 32.66
CA LEU A 6 2.65 29.25 32.76
C LEU A 6 1.70 28.09 32.38
N ALA A 7 0.38 28.28 32.52
CA ALA A 7 -0.62 27.26 32.23
C ALA A 7 -0.84 27.04 30.72
N CYS A 8 -0.62 28.07 29.89
CA CYS A 8 -0.76 27.96 28.43
C CYS A 8 0.41 27.22 27.74
N MET A 9 1.59 27.14 28.36
CA MET A 9 2.78 26.54 27.75
C MET A 9 2.79 25.01 27.84
N ILE A 10 2.07 24.42 28.80
CA ILE A 10 1.96 22.96 28.98
C ILE A 10 0.96 22.35 27.99
N ALA A 11 -0.03 23.11 27.51
CA ALA A 11 -1.03 22.62 26.56
C ALA A 11 -0.45 22.34 25.15
N MET A 12 0.64 23.01 24.75
CA MET A 12 1.26 22.82 23.42
C MET A 12 2.14 21.57 23.33
N LEU A 13 2.47 20.91 24.44
CA LEU A 13 3.28 19.69 24.45
C LEU A 13 2.48 18.42 24.13
N PHE A 14 1.14 18.48 24.17
CA PHE A 14 0.28 17.31 23.90
C PHE A 14 -0.02 17.06 22.42
N ILE A 15 0.30 18.02 21.53
CA ILE A 15 0.01 17.90 20.10
C ILE A 15 1.07 17.06 19.36
N ALA A 16 2.34 17.15 19.79
CA ALA A 16 3.47 16.45 19.16
C ALA A 16 3.47 14.92 19.38
N GLY A 17 2.67 14.41 20.33
CA GLY A 17 2.55 12.96 20.59
C GLY A 17 1.56 12.25 19.66
N CYS A 18 0.56 12.98 19.14
CA CYS A 18 -0.44 12.42 18.23
C CYS A 18 0.15 12.21 16.83
N GLU A 19 0.93 13.17 16.31
CA GLU A 19 1.56 13.07 14.99
C GLU A 19 2.51 11.87 14.90
N LYS A 20 3.38 11.67 15.90
CA LYS A 20 4.31 10.52 15.92
C LYS A 20 3.61 9.17 15.98
N LYS A 21 2.47 9.08 16.69
CA LYS A 21 1.71 7.84 16.77
C LYS A 21 0.97 7.56 15.46
N HIS A 22 0.46 8.62 14.84
CA HIS A 22 -0.24 8.58 13.56
C HIS A 22 0.71 8.15 12.42
N GLU A 23 1.87 8.81 12.29
CA GLU A 23 2.92 8.47 11.31
C GLU A 23 3.41 7.02 11.49
N LYS A 24 3.62 6.60 12.74
CA LYS A 24 4.02 5.22 13.04
C LYS A 24 2.96 4.21 12.59
N ALA A 25 1.68 4.48 12.87
CA ALA A 25 0.59 3.59 12.49
C ALA A 25 0.47 3.49 10.97
N TYR A 26 0.57 4.62 10.25
CA TYR A 26 0.59 4.66 8.79
C TYR A 26 1.74 3.79 8.24
N THR A 27 2.98 4.07 8.67
CA THR A 27 4.18 3.36 8.21
C THR A 27 4.09 1.85 8.46
N GLU A 28 3.57 1.46 9.62
CA GLU A 28 3.35 0.05 9.96
C GLU A 28 2.39 -0.64 8.99
N GLN A 29 1.30 0.01 8.59
CA GLN A 29 0.37 -0.57 7.62
C GLN A 29 1.00 -0.72 6.23
N ILE A 30 1.80 0.26 5.79
CA ILE A 30 2.52 0.19 4.51
C ILE A 30 3.47 -1.01 4.48
N GLU A 31 4.28 -1.19 5.53
CA GLU A 31 5.20 -2.33 5.59
C GLU A 31 4.48 -3.68 5.72
N LEU A 32 3.36 -3.74 6.45
CA LEU A 32 2.52 -4.94 6.49
C LEU A 32 1.92 -5.26 5.11
N ALA A 33 1.54 -4.25 4.33
CA ALA A 33 1.07 -4.43 2.97
C ALA A 33 2.16 -5.03 2.07
N PHE A 34 3.36 -4.44 2.08
CA PHE A 34 4.47 -4.96 1.28
C PHE A 34 4.99 -6.31 1.75
N PHE A 35 4.98 -6.58 3.06
CA PHE A 35 5.26 -7.90 3.59
C PHE A 35 4.25 -8.92 3.06
N ALA A 36 2.96 -8.61 3.08
CA ALA A 36 1.93 -9.47 2.49
C ALA A 36 2.09 -9.67 0.97
N ILE A 37 2.53 -8.64 0.22
CA ILE A 37 2.88 -8.76 -1.20
C ILE A 37 4.05 -9.73 -1.40
N SER A 38 5.09 -9.66 -0.56
CA SER A 38 6.23 -10.57 -0.65
C SER A 38 5.79 -12.04 -0.50
N GLN A 39 4.81 -12.28 0.38
CA GLN A 39 4.18 -13.58 0.66
C GLN A 39 3.05 -13.96 -0.31
N GLU A 40 2.85 -13.20 -1.40
CA GLU A 40 1.78 -13.43 -2.39
C GLU A 40 0.35 -13.39 -1.81
N LYS A 41 0.18 -12.77 -0.63
CA LYS A 41 -1.10 -12.59 0.06
C LYS A 41 -1.76 -11.27 -0.37
N PHE A 42 -2.04 -11.11 -1.66
CA PHE A 42 -2.45 -9.82 -2.25
C PHE A 42 -3.74 -9.23 -1.68
N ASN A 43 -4.76 -10.04 -1.40
CA ASN A 43 -5.99 -9.55 -0.76
C ASN A 43 -5.73 -9.01 0.66
N LYS A 44 -4.81 -9.64 1.39
CA LYS A 44 -4.39 -9.17 2.72
C LYS A 44 -3.61 -7.86 2.61
N ALA A 45 -2.72 -7.74 1.64
CA ALA A 45 -2.01 -6.50 1.34
C ALA A 45 -2.96 -5.34 1.01
N SER A 46 -4.00 -5.60 0.21
CA SER A 46 -5.03 -4.60 -0.09
C SER A 46 -5.77 -4.15 1.17
N GLY A 47 -6.01 -5.06 2.11
CA GLY A 47 -6.57 -4.71 3.42
C GLY A 47 -5.68 -3.75 4.21
N TYR A 48 -4.36 -3.98 4.23
CA TYR A 48 -3.42 -3.09 4.90
C TYR A 48 -3.32 -1.72 4.25
N PHE A 49 -3.24 -1.64 2.91
CA PHE A 49 -3.27 -0.34 2.22
C PHE A 49 -4.57 0.43 2.46
N LYS A 50 -5.73 -0.23 2.52
CA LYS A 50 -7.01 0.41 2.90
C LYS A 50 -7.00 0.98 4.31
N ILE A 51 -6.21 0.41 5.23
CA ILE A 51 -6.05 0.99 6.57
C ILE A 51 -5.11 2.18 6.50
N ALA A 52 -4.01 2.09 5.74
CA ALA A 52 -3.11 3.22 5.50
C ALA A 52 -3.84 4.43 4.88
N GLU A 53 -4.66 4.21 3.85
CA GLU A 53 -5.52 5.23 3.22
C GLU A 53 -6.51 5.86 4.22
N LYS A 54 -7.01 5.10 5.18
CA LYS A 54 -7.88 5.67 6.24
C LYS A 54 -7.11 6.54 7.23
N ILE A 55 -5.82 6.28 7.42
CA ILE A 55 -4.96 7.06 8.30
C ILE A 55 -4.51 8.33 7.59
N GLU A 56 -4.14 8.22 6.31
CA GLU A 56 -3.75 9.31 5.41
C GLU A 56 -4.56 9.27 4.09
N PRO A 57 -5.76 9.88 4.05
CA PRO A 57 -6.65 9.82 2.88
C PRO A 57 -6.13 10.56 1.65
N ASP A 58 -5.29 11.57 1.87
CA ASP A 58 -4.75 12.44 0.82
C ASP A 58 -3.41 11.93 0.28
N ASP A 59 -2.95 10.75 0.72
CA ASP A 59 -1.73 10.12 0.21
C ASP A 59 -1.97 9.46 -1.16
N GLU A 60 -1.53 10.16 -2.20
CA GLU A 60 -1.62 9.71 -3.59
C GLU A 60 -0.81 8.43 -3.86
N ASP A 61 0.28 8.20 -3.12
CA ASP A 61 1.12 7.01 -3.31
C ASP A 61 0.36 5.75 -2.91
N VAL A 62 -0.36 5.75 -1.78
CA VAL A 62 -1.20 4.62 -1.36
C VAL A 62 -2.29 4.32 -2.37
N GLN A 63 -2.92 5.34 -2.94
CA GLN A 63 -3.94 5.16 -3.98
C GLN A 63 -3.33 4.50 -5.23
N LEU A 64 -2.14 4.94 -5.66
CA LEU A 64 -1.40 4.33 -6.75
C LEU A 64 -1.01 2.87 -6.44
N TYR A 65 -0.49 2.59 -5.25
CA TYR A 65 -0.12 1.24 -4.83
C TYR A 65 -1.33 0.30 -4.79
N MET A 66 -2.48 0.78 -4.33
CA MET A 66 -3.73 0.02 -4.34
C MET A 66 -4.19 -0.29 -5.76
N LYS A 67 -4.14 0.69 -6.66
CA LYS A 67 -4.47 0.48 -8.07
C LYS A 67 -3.52 -0.54 -8.70
N GLN A 68 -2.23 -0.41 -8.48
CA GLN A 68 -1.21 -1.33 -9.00
C GLN A 68 -1.40 -2.76 -8.48
N LEU A 69 -1.65 -2.90 -7.17
CA LEU A 69 -1.94 -4.19 -6.55
C LEU A 69 -3.24 -4.81 -7.08
N SER A 70 -4.25 -3.99 -7.38
CA SER A 70 -5.52 -4.47 -7.94
C SER A 70 -5.33 -5.21 -9.27
N TYR A 71 -4.42 -4.73 -10.12
CA TYR A 71 -4.07 -5.41 -11.36
C TYR A 71 -3.46 -6.79 -11.11
N ILE A 72 -2.57 -6.94 -10.12
CA ILE A 72 -2.03 -8.26 -9.75
C ILE A 72 -3.14 -9.20 -9.24
N ILE A 73 -4.09 -8.68 -8.46
CA ILE A 73 -5.24 -9.46 -7.98
C ILE A 73 -6.10 -9.93 -9.17
N GLN A 74 -6.38 -9.05 -10.13
CA GLN A 74 -7.14 -9.39 -11.33
C GLN A 74 -6.40 -10.41 -12.19
N ALA A 75 -5.09 -10.25 -12.36
CA ALA A 75 -4.25 -11.21 -13.07
C ALA A 75 -4.34 -12.61 -12.45
N ASN A 76 -4.28 -12.72 -11.12
CA ASN A 76 -4.44 -13.99 -10.44
C ASN A 76 -5.82 -14.59 -10.68
N LYS A 77 -6.91 -13.80 -10.64
CA LYS A 77 -8.25 -14.32 -10.93
C LYS A 77 -8.35 -14.88 -12.36
N ARG A 78 -7.79 -14.16 -13.34
CA ARG A 78 -7.77 -14.58 -14.75
C ARG A 78 -6.97 -15.86 -14.95
N LYS A 79 -5.78 -15.93 -14.33
CA LYS A 79 -4.97 -17.15 -14.30
C LYS A 79 -5.75 -18.35 -13.75
N HIS A 80 -6.46 -18.19 -12.62
CA HIS A 80 -7.25 -19.28 -12.02
C HIS A 80 -8.43 -19.69 -12.92
N ALA A 81 -8.96 -18.78 -13.74
CA ALA A 81 -9.99 -19.08 -14.73
C ALA A 81 -9.43 -19.72 -16.02
N GLY A 82 -8.11 -19.93 -16.13
CA GLY A 82 -7.45 -20.43 -17.34
C GLY A 82 -7.20 -19.37 -18.41
N ASP A 83 -7.53 -18.10 -18.13
CA ASP A 83 -7.40 -16.98 -19.04
C ASP A 83 -6.01 -16.33 -18.89
N ILE A 84 -5.02 -16.97 -19.53
CA ILE A 84 -3.60 -16.60 -19.38
C ILE A 84 -3.28 -15.27 -20.07
N GLU A 85 -3.91 -14.98 -21.21
CA GLU A 85 -3.70 -13.74 -21.95
C GLU A 85 -4.12 -12.52 -21.12
N ASP A 86 -5.35 -12.54 -20.57
CA ASP A 86 -5.82 -11.48 -19.68
C ASP A 86 -4.97 -11.40 -18.41
N ALA A 87 -4.51 -12.53 -17.87
CA ALA A 87 -3.63 -12.53 -16.71
C ALA A 87 -2.32 -11.77 -16.98
N VAL A 88 -1.71 -12.02 -18.14
CA VAL A 88 -0.50 -11.31 -18.58
C VAL A 88 -0.78 -9.84 -18.89
N HIS A 89 -1.92 -9.53 -19.50
CA HIS A 89 -2.35 -8.15 -19.74
C HIS A 89 -2.39 -7.33 -18.44
N TYR A 90 -3.10 -7.81 -17.42
CA TYR A 90 -3.16 -7.12 -16.14
C TYR A 90 -1.78 -7.00 -15.45
N LEU A 91 -0.90 -7.99 -15.58
CA LEU A 91 0.45 -7.85 -15.04
C LEU A 91 1.26 -6.78 -15.76
N ASN A 92 1.08 -6.62 -17.07
CA ASN A 92 1.69 -5.52 -17.81
C ASN A 92 1.16 -4.16 -17.36
N GLU A 93 -0.15 -4.04 -17.09
CA GLU A 93 -0.74 -2.82 -16.53
C GLU A 93 -0.16 -2.47 -15.15
N ALA A 94 0.09 -3.49 -14.30
CA ALA A 94 0.78 -3.29 -13.03
C ALA A 94 2.23 -2.83 -13.22
N ILE A 95 2.94 -3.37 -14.21
CA ILE A 95 4.36 -3.07 -14.47
C ILE A 95 4.56 -1.69 -15.11
N ALA A 96 3.64 -1.28 -15.98
CA ALA A 96 3.73 -0.03 -16.74
C ALA A 96 3.18 1.18 -15.97
N MET A 97 2.64 0.98 -14.76
CA MET A 97 2.04 2.05 -13.99
C MET A 97 3.08 3.13 -13.63
N PRO A 98 2.89 4.38 -14.09
CA PRO A 98 3.80 5.47 -13.75
C PRO A 98 3.69 5.79 -12.26
N ASN A 99 4.83 6.09 -11.63
CA ASN A 99 4.94 6.44 -10.21
C ASN A 99 4.38 5.36 -9.25
N GLY A 100 4.16 4.13 -9.72
CA GLY A 100 3.82 3.00 -8.87
C GLY A 100 5.00 2.54 -8.01
N SER A 101 4.76 1.57 -7.14
CA SER A 101 5.81 0.98 -6.31
C SER A 101 6.72 0.08 -7.15
N SER A 102 8.04 0.28 -7.03
CA SER A 102 9.03 -0.65 -7.60
C SER A 102 8.87 -2.07 -7.02
N ARG A 103 8.59 -2.19 -5.72
CA ARG A 103 8.36 -3.49 -5.04
C ARG A 103 7.17 -4.25 -5.64
N ILE A 104 6.08 -3.55 -5.95
CA ILE A 104 4.89 -4.15 -6.60
C ILE A 104 5.21 -4.48 -8.05
N THR A 105 5.93 -3.62 -8.76
CA THR A 105 6.40 -3.84 -10.13
C THR A 105 7.25 -5.10 -10.24
N GLU A 106 8.23 -5.28 -9.36
CA GLU A 106 9.09 -6.46 -9.29
C GLU A 106 8.27 -7.73 -9.03
N LYS A 107 7.31 -7.66 -8.10
CA LYS A 107 6.41 -8.79 -7.85
C LYS A 107 5.55 -9.12 -9.07
N ALA A 108 5.02 -8.13 -9.77
CA ALA A 108 4.25 -8.33 -10.99
C ALA A 108 5.09 -8.98 -12.10
N ARG A 109 6.35 -8.55 -12.30
CA ARG A 109 7.29 -9.19 -13.23
C ARG A 109 7.54 -10.66 -12.88
N ALA A 110 7.87 -10.93 -11.61
CA ALA A 110 8.09 -12.30 -11.15
C ALA A 110 6.84 -13.18 -11.31
N THR A 111 5.65 -12.65 -11.04
CA THR A 111 4.39 -13.38 -11.27
C THR A 111 4.16 -13.65 -12.76
N LYS A 112 4.47 -12.69 -13.64
CA LYS A 112 4.35 -12.86 -15.09
C LYS A 112 5.29 -13.93 -15.62
N GLU A 113 6.56 -13.90 -15.21
CA GLU A 113 7.54 -14.92 -15.57
C GLU A 113 7.09 -16.32 -15.13
N LYS A 114 6.58 -16.45 -13.89
CA LYS A 114 6.02 -17.72 -13.41
C LYS A 114 4.85 -18.21 -14.25
N ILE A 115 4.01 -17.33 -14.80
CA ILE A 115 2.87 -17.73 -15.65
C ILE A 115 3.34 -18.21 -17.02
N LEU A 116 4.33 -17.54 -17.62
CA LEU A 116 4.82 -17.86 -18.96
C LEU A 116 5.73 -19.09 -19.02
N LEU A 117 6.20 -19.57 -17.88
CA LEU A 117 7.04 -20.78 -17.76
C LEU A 117 6.25 -22.04 -17.35
N LEU A 118 4.94 -21.93 -17.15
CA LEU A 118 4.01 -23.03 -16.86
C LEU A 118 3.37 -23.54 -18.15
#